data_AF-A0A2D8RP58-F1
#
_entry.id   AF-A0A2D8RP58-F1
#
_cell.length_a   1.000
_cell.length_b   1.000
_cell.length_c   1.000
_cell.angle_alpha   90.00
_cell.angle_beta   90.00
_cell.angle_gamma   90.00
#
_symmetry.space_group_name_H-M   'P 1'
#
loop_
_entity.id
_entity.type
_entity.pdbx_description
1 polymer ?
#
loop_
_entity_poly.entity_id
_entity_poly.type
_entity_poly.pdbx_seq_one_letter_code
_entity_poly.pdbx_strand_id
1 'polypeptide(L)'
;MVVCRKLGLVELNALRPLTTRWARFGNPPPLLFTWDRLKNSSDVFPIELLDIKERNLVLYGEDVMKRLPISHANLRFQLEHELKGKLIQLRGRYLLIDESDEDLANLMIATLSTFQILIRAALRFFEVNMPYRKRDAVKRFATHVPYSLAAFYEIQDLRDGKLDKELIDVPELFQRYLTTVEQTADLIHEMGSRRV
;
A
#
# COMPACT_ATOMS: atom_id res chain seq x y z
N MET A 1 15.09 6.98 5.89
CA MET A 1 14.49 8.09 6.65
C MET A 1 15.54 8.64 7.60
N VAL A 2 15.56 9.95 7.84
CA VAL A 2 16.44 10.62 8.80
C VAL A 2 15.56 11.40 9.78
N VAL A 3 15.79 11.18 11.07
CA VAL A 3 15.04 11.84 12.14
C VAL A 3 15.99 12.69 12.96
N CYS A 4 15.73 13.99 13.01
CA CYS A 4 16.57 14.96 13.71
C CYS A 4 15.80 15.60 14.86
N ARG A 5 16.52 16.26 15.78
CA ARG A 5 15.87 17.12 16.79
C ARG A 5 15.34 18.41 16.17
N LYS A 6 16.07 18.97 15.20
CA LYS A 6 15.74 20.20 14.48
C LYS A 6 16.00 20.00 12.98
N LEU A 7 15.14 20.59 12.16
CA LEU A 7 15.28 20.65 10.71
C LEU A 7 14.88 22.05 10.24
N GLY A 8 15.79 23.00 10.35
CA GLY A 8 15.69 24.33 9.75
C GLY A 8 16.59 24.44 8.52
N LEU A 9 16.67 25.66 7.96
CA LEU A 9 17.48 25.92 6.77
C LEU A 9 18.98 25.60 6.98
N VAL A 10 19.49 25.83 8.20
CA VAL A 10 20.89 25.51 8.55
C VAL A 10 21.15 24.01 8.42
N GLU A 11 20.30 23.17 9.03
CA GLU A 11 20.45 21.71 8.97
C GLU A 11 20.22 21.18 7.56
N LEU A 12 19.24 21.73 6.83
CA LEU A 12 18.99 21.36 5.43
C LEU A 12 20.18 21.72 4.52
N ASN A 13 20.81 22.88 4.72
CA ASN A 13 22.00 23.27 3.98
C ASN A 13 23.20 22.36 4.29
N ALA A 14 23.34 21.89 5.53
CA ALA A 14 24.36 20.92 5.90
C ALA A 14 24.13 19.54 5.26
N LEU A 15 22.88 19.11 5.11
CA LEU A 15 22.53 17.83 4.47
C LEU A 15 22.63 17.89 2.94
N ARG A 16 22.39 19.06 2.33
CA ARG A 16 22.25 19.24 0.88
C ARG A 16 23.39 18.63 0.04
N PRO A 17 24.69 18.86 0.33
CA PRO A 17 25.77 18.31 -0.49
C PRO A 17 25.76 16.78 -0.51
N LEU A 18 25.46 16.15 0.64
CA LEU A 18 25.39 14.70 0.78
C LEU A 18 24.18 14.14 0.04
N THR A 19 23.00 14.75 0.19
CA THR A 19 21.78 14.31 -0.49
C THR A 19 21.86 14.49 -2.01
N THR A 20 22.53 15.54 -2.49
CA THR A 20 22.77 15.72 -3.93
C THR A 20 23.67 14.63 -4.49
N ARG A 21 24.76 14.29 -3.78
CA ARG A 21 25.64 13.19 -4.19
C ARG A 21 24.90 11.85 -4.17
N TRP A 22 24.11 11.59 -3.14
CA TRP A 22 23.24 10.41 -3.03
C TRP A 22 22.27 10.28 -4.21
N ALA A 23 21.62 11.39 -4.58
CA ALA A 23 20.70 11.44 -5.71
C ALA A 23 21.37 11.22 -7.06
N ARG A 24 22.63 11.66 -7.24
CA ARG A 24 23.41 11.39 -8.46
C ARG A 24 23.67 9.90 -8.70
N PHE A 25 23.56 9.06 -7.67
CA PHE A 25 23.60 7.60 -7.80
C PHE A 25 22.22 6.97 -8.05
N GLY A 26 21.20 7.77 -8.39
CA GLY A 26 19.84 7.29 -8.70
C GLY A 26 18.98 7.02 -7.47
N ASN A 27 19.45 7.33 -6.27
CA ASN A 27 18.69 7.09 -5.05
C ASN A 27 17.69 8.22 -4.76
N PRO A 28 16.48 7.92 -4.26
CA PRO A 28 15.53 8.95 -3.86
C PRO A 28 16.04 9.75 -2.66
N PRO A 29 15.63 11.02 -2.52
CA PRO A 29 15.97 11.80 -1.34
C PRO A 29 15.42 11.12 -0.07
N PRO A 30 16.17 11.15 1.05
CA PRO A 30 15.69 10.57 2.29
C PRO A 30 14.47 11.35 2.81
N LEU A 31 13.47 10.64 3.35
CA LEU A 31 12.42 11.25 4.15
C LEU A 31 13.04 11.91 5.39
N LEU A 32 12.77 13.20 5.60
CA LEU A 32 13.33 13.99 6.69
C LEU A 32 12.22 14.38 7.68
N PHE A 33 12.41 14.06 8.96
CA PHE A 33 11.48 14.44 10.02
C PHE A 33 12.20 15.02 11.24
N THR A 34 11.55 15.97 11.92
CA THR A 34 11.84 16.13 13.34
C THR A 34 11.11 15.06 14.13
N TRP A 35 11.60 14.70 15.32
CA TRP A 35 10.93 13.69 16.14
C TRP A 35 9.45 14.01 16.40
N ASP A 36 9.14 15.25 16.78
CA ASP A 36 7.76 15.67 17.05
C ASP A 36 6.90 15.62 15.79
N ARG A 37 7.44 15.99 14.62
CA ARG A 37 6.71 15.88 13.35
C ARG A 37 6.46 14.43 12.96
N LEU A 38 7.41 13.52 13.20
CA LEU A 38 7.22 12.09 12.95
C LEU A 38 6.10 11.51 13.81
N LYS A 39 6.07 11.84 15.12
CA LYS A 39 4.97 11.45 16.01
C LYS A 39 3.62 11.95 15.50
N ASN A 40 3.54 13.24 15.15
CA ASN A 40 2.32 13.87 14.66
C ASN A 40 1.99 13.50 13.20
N SER A 41 2.76 12.61 12.58
CA SER A 41 2.47 12.03 11.27
C SER A 41 1.92 10.60 11.39
N SER A 42 1.91 10.02 12.60
CA SER A 42 1.47 8.63 12.84
C SER A 42 -0.04 8.40 12.69
N ASP A 43 -0.81 9.48 12.74
CA ASP A 43 -2.24 9.53 12.46
C ASP A 43 -2.56 9.69 10.98
N VAL A 44 -1.70 10.41 10.24
CA VAL A 44 -1.91 10.68 8.80
C VAL A 44 -1.33 9.58 7.90
N PHE A 45 -0.17 9.01 8.27
CA PHE A 45 0.56 8.02 7.45
C PHE A 45 0.79 6.67 8.16
N PRO A 46 -0.21 6.07 8.84
CA PRO A 46 -0.02 4.82 9.57
C PRO A 46 0.45 3.65 8.69
N ILE A 47 -0.02 3.51 7.46
CA ILE A 47 0.37 2.41 6.55
C ILE A 47 1.87 2.47 6.27
N GLU A 48 2.37 3.64 5.86
CA GLU A 48 3.78 3.86 5.52
C GLU A 48 4.68 3.69 6.73
N LEU A 49 4.26 4.22 7.88
CA LEU A 49 5.05 4.16 9.10
C LEU A 49 5.10 2.74 9.69
N LEU A 50 4.04 1.94 9.57
CA LEU A 50 4.06 0.52 9.91
C LEU A 50 4.98 -0.26 8.97
N ASP A 51 4.95 0.04 7.66
CA ASP A 51 5.85 -0.58 6.70
C ASP A 51 7.32 -0.28 7.01
N ILE A 52 7.65 0.97 7.37
CA ILE A 52 9.00 1.32 7.82
C ILE A 52 9.32 0.62 9.15
N LYS A 53 8.39 0.56 10.10
CA LYS A 53 8.59 -0.07 11.41
C LYS A 53 8.93 -1.56 11.27
N GLU A 54 8.29 -2.26 10.34
CA GLU A 54 8.56 -3.67 10.04
C GLU A 54 9.80 -3.87 9.16
N ARG A 55 10.12 -2.91 8.30
CA ARG A 55 11.20 -3.01 7.30
C ARG A 55 12.17 -1.83 7.38
N ASN A 56 12.83 -1.70 8.52
CA ASN A 56 13.95 -0.78 8.66
C ASN A 56 15.22 -1.51 9.09
N LEU A 57 16.33 -0.90 8.71
CA LEU A 57 17.64 -1.15 9.27
C LEU A 57 18.12 0.18 9.87
N VAL A 58 18.41 0.19 11.17
CA VAL A 58 18.98 1.36 11.83
C VAL A 58 20.45 1.47 11.43
N LEU A 59 20.77 2.50 10.66
CA LEU A 59 22.14 2.76 10.23
C LEU A 59 22.95 3.52 11.28
N TYR A 60 22.30 4.38 12.06
CA TYR A 60 22.92 5.19 13.10
C TYR A 60 21.89 5.69 14.11
N GLY A 61 22.29 5.75 15.39
CA GLY A 61 21.49 6.30 16.48
C GLY A 61 20.44 5.33 17.03
N GLU A 62 19.42 5.89 17.69
CA GLU A 62 18.34 5.12 18.30
C GLU A 62 17.28 4.69 17.27
N ASP A 63 16.72 3.50 17.45
CA ASP A 63 15.53 3.04 16.72
C ASP A 63 14.26 3.74 17.22
N VAL A 64 13.98 4.91 16.66
CA VAL A 64 12.78 5.70 17.00
C VAL A 64 11.47 5.06 16.51
N MET A 65 11.52 4.13 15.54
CA MET A 65 10.33 3.52 14.96
C MET A 65 9.68 2.53 15.93
N LYS A 66 10.48 1.80 16.73
CA LYS A 66 9.97 0.90 17.77
C LYS A 66 9.01 1.60 18.73
N ARG A 67 9.32 2.85 19.10
CA ARG A 67 8.58 3.66 20.07
C ARG A 67 7.42 4.45 19.47
N LEU A 68 7.28 4.48 18.14
CA LEU A 68 6.24 5.25 17.48
C LEU A 68 4.87 4.59 17.74
N PRO A 69 3.93 5.27 18.43
CA PRO A 69 2.58 4.77 18.62
C PRO A 69 1.84 4.91 17.29
N ILE A 70 1.27 3.82 16.79
CA ILE A 70 0.45 3.85 15.57
C ILE A 70 -0.89 3.20 15.94
N SER A 71 -1.96 3.98 15.86
CA SER A 71 -3.30 3.55 16.24
C SER A 71 -3.93 2.70 15.15
N HIS A 72 -4.54 1.57 15.53
CA HIS A 72 -5.37 0.77 14.64
C HIS A 72 -6.56 1.58 14.08
N ALA A 73 -7.09 2.55 14.83
CA ALA A 73 -8.17 3.41 14.36
C ALA A 73 -7.72 4.31 13.20
N ASN A 74 -6.51 4.88 13.30
CA ASN A 74 -5.93 5.71 12.23
C ASN A 74 -5.54 4.86 11.02
N LEU A 75 -4.96 3.67 11.24
CA LEU A 75 -4.69 2.70 10.18
C LEU A 75 -5.97 2.38 9.40
N ARG A 76 -7.06 2.08 10.11
CA ARG A 76 -8.36 1.77 9.51
C ARG A 76 -8.87 2.95 8.68
N PHE A 77 -8.78 4.17 9.23
CA PHE A 77 -9.24 5.39 8.56
C PHE A 77 -8.45 5.68 7.28
N GLN A 78 -7.12 5.64 7.33
CA GLN A 78 -6.29 5.82 6.13
C GLN A 78 -6.59 4.73 5.10
N LEU A 79 -6.72 3.47 5.53
CA LEU A 79 -6.98 2.35 4.64
C LEU A 79 -8.35 2.45 3.95
N GLU A 80 -9.39 2.86 4.70
CA GLU A 80 -10.72 3.11 4.15
C GLU A 80 -10.69 4.24 3.11
N HIS A 81 -10.01 5.35 3.42
CA HIS A 81 -9.83 6.48 2.50
C HIS A 81 -9.13 6.05 1.21
N GLU A 82 -8.01 5.35 1.32
CA GLU A 82 -7.25 4.86 0.17
C GLU A 82 -8.06 3.86 -0.66
N LEU A 83 -8.67 2.85 -0.06
CA LEU A 83 -9.47 1.86 -0.78
C LEU A 83 -10.62 2.51 -1.55
N LYS A 84 -11.39 3.39 -0.92
CA LYS A 84 -12.52 4.09 -1.56
C LYS A 84 -12.02 5.02 -2.68
N GLY A 85 -10.96 5.78 -2.44
CA GLY A 85 -10.37 6.65 -3.44
C GLY A 85 -9.86 5.88 -4.66
N LYS A 86 -9.16 4.77 -4.45
CA LYS A 86 -8.66 3.91 -5.54
C LYS A 86 -9.76 3.18 -6.27
N LEU A 87 -10.83 2.77 -5.60
CA LEU A 87 -12.01 2.19 -6.22
C LEU A 87 -12.70 3.19 -7.17
N ILE A 88 -12.89 4.45 -6.74
CA ILE A 88 -13.43 5.51 -7.60
C ILE A 88 -12.53 5.71 -8.84
N GLN A 89 -11.21 5.76 -8.64
CA GLN A 89 -10.25 5.89 -9.75
C GLN A 89 -10.29 4.68 -10.69
N LEU A 90 -10.41 3.45 -10.17
CA LEU A 90 -10.49 2.24 -10.98
C LEU A 90 -11.71 2.26 -11.89
N ARG A 91 -12.90 2.57 -11.33
CA ARG A 91 -14.14 2.70 -12.09
C ARG A 91 -14.06 3.83 -13.12
N GLY A 92 -13.51 4.99 -12.74
CA GLY A 92 -13.33 6.11 -13.65
C GLY A 92 -12.41 5.78 -14.83
N ARG A 93 -11.33 5.03 -14.60
CA ARG A 93 -10.43 4.58 -15.66
C ARG A 93 -11.06 3.51 -16.55
N TYR A 94 -11.87 2.61 -15.99
CA TYR A 94 -12.63 1.64 -16.76
C TYR A 94 -13.56 2.32 -17.78
N LEU A 95 -14.25 3.40 -17.39
CA LEU A 95 -15.14 4.15 -18.28
C LEU A 95 -14.44 4.83 -19.48
N LEU A 96 -13.11 4.92 -19.47
CA LEU A 96 -12.31 5.53 -20.53
C LEU A 96 -11.69 4.48 -21.47
N ILE A 97 -12.00 3.20 -21.26
CA ILE A 97 -11.54 2.09 -22.11
C ILE A 97 -12.62 1.82 -23.15
N ASP A 98 -12.25 1.97 -24.42
CA ASP A 98 -13.03 1.42 -25.54
C ASP A 98 -12.93 -0.11 -25.50
N GLU A 99 -13.94 -0.87 -25.97
CA GLU A 99 -14.12 -2.35 -25.89
C GLU A 99 -12.88 -3.22 -26.24
N SER A 100 -11.82 -3.11 -25.44
CA SER A 100 -10.45 -3.55 -25.70
C SER A 100 -9.99 -4.33 -24.48
N ASP A 101 -9.94 -5.65 -24.64
CA ASP A 101 -9.44 -6.57 -23.62
C ASP A 101 -7.98 -6.27 -23.26
N GLU A 102 -7.20 -5.72 -24.20
CA GLU A 102 -5.82 -5.33 -23.94
C GLU A 102 -5.73 -4.15 -22.97
N ASP A 103 -6.53 -3.10 -23.20
CA ASP A 103 -6.54 -1.94 -22.32
C ASP A 103 -7.12 -2.27 -20.94
N LEU A 104 -8.10 -3.17 -20.89
CA LEU A 104 -8.68 -3.65 -19.64
C LEU A 104 -7.68 -4.50 -18.82
N ALA A 105 -6.95 -5.39 -19.49
CA ALA A 105 -5.84 -6.13 -18.88
C ALA A 105 -4.76 -5.18 -18.35
N ASN A 106 -4.38 -4.17 -19.13
CA ASN A 106 -3.39 -3.17 -18.75
C ASN A 106 -3.86 -2.34 -17.54
N LEU A 107 -5.15 -2.00 -17.44
CA LEU A 107 -5.72 -1.34 -16.26
C LEU A 107 -5.56 -2.19 -15.00
N MET A 108 -5.91 -3.49 -15.08
CA MET A 108 -5.78 -4.42 -13.96
C MET A 108 -4.32 -4.54 -13.51
N ILE A 109 -3.40 -4.76 -14.44
CA ILE A 109 -1.95 -4.87 -14.16
C ILE A 109 -1.43 -3.57 -13.51
N ALA A 110 -1.79 -2.41 -14.07
CA ALA A 110 -1.33 -1.11 -13.59
C ALA A 110 -1.82 -0.79 -12.16
N THR A 111 -2.99 -1.32 -11.76
CA THR A 111 -3.57 -1.08 -10.44
C THR A 111 -3.27 -2.17 -9.41
N LEU A 112 -2.87 -3.36 -9.86
CA LEU A 112 -2.62 -4.54 -9.03
C LEU A 112 -1.70 -4.25 -7.84
N SER A 113 -0.55 -3.62 -8.10
CA SER A 113 0.48 -3.33 -7.09
C SER A 113 -0.04 -2.44 -5.95
N THR A 114 -0.94 -1.50 -6.28
CA THR A 114 -1.57 -0.58 -5.33
C THR A 114 -2.50 -1.35 -4.40
N PHE A 115 -3.45 -2.11 -4.95
CA PHE A 115 -4.39 -2.87 -4.14
C PHE A 115 -3.70 -3.99 -3.34
N GLN A 116 -2.64 -4.60 -3.86
CA GLN A 116 -1.82 -5.53 -3.09
C GLN A 116 -1.18 -4.89 -1.85
N ILE A 117 -0.76 -3.62 -1.92
CA ILE A 117 -0.26 -2.88 -0.74
C ILE A 117 -1.39 -2.65 0.26
N LEU A 118 -2.57 -2.24 -0.21
CA LEU A 118 -3.74 -2.01 0.65
C LEU A 118 -4.23 -3.32 1.31
N ILE A 119 -4.24 -4.44 0.60
CA ILE A 119 -4.56 -5.76 1.17
C ILE A 119 -3.51 -6.16 2.21
N ARG A 120 -2.22 -5.92 1.96
CA ARG A 120 -1.19 -6.13 2.98
C ARG A 120 -1.42 -5.23 4.20
N ALA A 121 -1.83 -3.97 4.01
CA ALA A 121 -2.21 -3.09 5.12
C ALA A 121 -3.42 -3.65 5.90
N ALA A 122 -4.46 -4.12 5.20
CA ALA A 122 -5.65 -4.74 5.77
C ALA A 122 -5.33 -5.99 6.61
N LEU A 123 -4.38 -6.80 6.16
CA LEU A 123 -3.98 -8.03 6.86
C LEU A 123 -3.46 -7.77 8.30
N ARG A 124 -3.01 -6.56 8.62
CA ARG A 124 -2.60 -6.18 9.99
C ARG A 124 -3.72 -6.18 11.02
N PHE A 125 -4.98 -6.17 10.58
CA PHE A 125 -6.13 -6.34 11.47
C PHE A 125 -6.32 -7.80 11.91
N PHE A 126 -5.67 -8.75 11.23
CA PHE A 126 -5.83 -10.17 11.47
C PHE A 126 -4.55 -10.84 11.99
N GLU A 127 -3.38 -10.30 11.62
CA GLU A 127 -2.10 -10.91 11.91
C GLU A 127 -1.07 -9.90 12.39
N VAL A 128 -0.18 -10.34 13.30
CA VAL A 128 0.93 -9.53 13.81
C VAL A 128 2.14 -9.56 12.85
N ASN A 129 2.43 -10.73 12.29
CA ASN A 129 3.61 -10.94 11.45
C ASN A 129 3.25 -10.80 9.98
N MET A 130 3.78 -9.78 9.33
CA MET A 130 3.47 -9.48 7.93
C MET A 130 4.43 -10.20 6.97
N PRO A 131 3.92 -10.80 5.88
CA PRO A 131 4.78 -11.43 4.89
C PRO A 131 5.55 -10.37 4.09
N TYR A 132 6.73 -10.78 3.58
CA TYR A 132 7.59 -9.89 2.82
C TYR A 132 7.05 -9.61 1.40
N ARG A 133 6.52 -10.62 0.71
CA ARG A 133 6.04 -10.47 -0.67
C ARG A 133 4.57 -10.08 -0.68
N LYS A 134 4.20 -9.22 -1.64
CA LYS A 134 2.81 -8.79 -1.87
C LYS A 134 1.88 -9.98 -2.15
N ARG A 135 2.31 -10.92 -2.99
CA ARG A 135 1.56 -12.15 -3.30
C ARG A 135 1.28 -12.99 -2.04
N ASP A 136 2.24 -13.10 -1.15
CA ASP A 136 2.09 -13.84 0.11
C ASP A 136 1.10 -13.13 1.06
N ALA A 137 1.07 -11.79 1.04
CA ALA A 137 0.08 -11.01 1.79
C ALA A 137 -1.35 -11.26 1.29
N VAL A 138 -1.55 -11.26 -0.02
CA VAL A 138 -2.85 -11.62 -0.62
C VAL A 138 -3.27 -13.03 -0.21
N LYS A 139 -2.34 -13.99 -0.24
CA LYS A 139 -2.59 -15.39 0.17
C LYS A 139 -3.01 -15.52 1.62
N ARG A 140 -2.32 -14.84 2.53
CA ARG A 140 -2.67 -14.87 3.96
C ARG A 140 -3.95 -14.11 4.24
N PHE A 141 -4.19 -12.98 3.58
CA PHE A 141 -5.45 -12.26 3.73
C PHE A 141 -6.66 -13.08 3.27
N ALA A 142 -6.53 -13.84 2.18
CA ALA A 142 -7.59 -14.71 1.68
C ALA A 142 -8.05 -15.78 2.69
N THR A 143 -7.27 -16.12 3.72
CA THR A 143 -7.69 -17.07 4.76
C THR A 143 -8.59 -16.44 5.83
N HIS A 144 -8.71 -15.10 5.86
CA HIS A 144 -9.44 -14.35 6.87
C HIS A 144 -10.75 -13.74 6.35
N VAL A 145 -11.06 -13.92 5.06
CA VAL A 145 -12.23 -13.32 4.41
C VAL A 145 -13.09 -14.39 3.73
N PRO A 146 -14.41 -14.19 3.65
CA PRO A 146 -15.33 -15.19 3.08
C PRO A 146 -15.40 -15.15 1.54
N TYR A 147 -14.69 -14.22 0.90
CA TYR A 147 -14.69 -14.02 -0.54
C TYR A 147 -13.33 -14.40 -1.17
N SER A 148 -13.36 -14.71 -2.46
CA SER A 148 -12.16 -15.14 -3.19
C SER A 148 -11.28 -13.96 -3.60
N LEU A 149 -9.97 -14.11 -3.47
CA LEU A 149 -8.96 -13.20 -4.05
C LEU A 149 -8.31 -13.78 -5.31
N ALA A 150 -8.94 -14.77 -5.97
CA ALA A 150 -8.39 -15.46 -7.14
C ALA A 150 -7.93 -14.50 -8.24
N ALA A 151 -8.72 -13.45 -8.52
CA ALA A 151 -8.41 -12.46 -9.53
C ALA A 151 -7.04 -11.80 -9.33
N PHE A 152 -6.59 -11.58 -8.09
CA PHE A 152 -5.26 -11.01 -7.82
C PHE A 152 -4.12 -11.93 -8.26
N TYR A 153 -4.31 -13.25 -8.20
CA TYR A 153 -3.30 -14.20 -8.69
C TYR A 153 -3.32 -14.30 -10.21
N GLU A 154 -4.51 -14.32 -10.81
CA GLU A 154 -4.68 -14.36 -12.26
C GLU A 154 -4.07 -13.11 -12.92
N ILE A 155 -4.36 -11.91 -12.41
CA ILE A 155 -3.75 -10.66 -12.91
C ILE A 155 -2.24 -10.64 -12.65
N GLN A 156 -1.77 -11.23 -11.54
CA GLN A 156 -0.34 -11.36 -11.26
C GLN A 156 0.34 -12.28 -12.29
N ASP A 157 -0.29 -13.41 -12.62
CA ASP A 157 0.25 -14.37 -13.57
C ASP A 157 0.16 -13.82 -15.00
N LEU A 158 -0.85 -13.01 -15.33
CA LEU A 158 -0.93 -12.22 -16.56
C LEU A 158 0.23 -11.21 -16.66
N ARG A 159 0.48 -10.43 -15.60
CA ARG A 159 1.63 -9.50 -15.52
C ARG A 159 2.97 -10.20 -15.70
N ASP A 160 3.09 -11.41 -15.14
CA ASP A 160 4.32 -12.20 -15.17
C ASP A 160 4.48 -13.01 -16.47
N GLY A 161 3.54 -12.89 -17.44
CA GLY A 161 3.56 -13.61 -18.72
C GLY A 161 3.28 -15.10 -18.61
N LYS A 162 2.66 -15.55 -17.52
CA LYS A 162 2.34 -16.96 -17.22
C LYS A 162 0.92 -17.36 -17.59
N LEU A 163 0.07 -16.36 -17.84
CA LEU A 163 -1.30 -16.51 -18.28
C LEU A 163 -1.45 -15.71 -19.56
N ASP A 164 -1.94 -16.35 -20.61
CA ASP A 164 -2.23 -15.65 -21.87
C ASP A 164 -3.60 -14.99 -21.77
N LYS A 165 -3.69 -13.73 -22.21
CA LYS A 165 -4.95 -12.97 -22.26
C LYS A 165 -5.97 -13.64 -23.19
N GLU A 166 -5.51 -14.33 -24.23
CA GLU A 166 -6.38 -15.01 -25.20
C GLU A 166 -7.08 -16.25 -24.61
N LEU A 167 -6.60 -16.73 -23.46
CA LEU A 167 -7.13 -17.92 -22.78
C LEU A 167 -8.10 -17.58 -21.64
N ILE A 168 -8.42 -16.30 -21.45
CA ILE A 168 -9.29 -15.84 -20.36
C ILE A 168 -10.37 -14.90 -20.86
N ASP A 169 -11.47 -14.86 -20.13
CA ASP A 169 -12.48 -13.82 -20.24
C ASP A 169 -12.00 -12.60 -19.43
N VAL A 170 -11.45 -11.60 -20.12
CA VAL A 170 -10.88 -10.40 -19.48
C VAL A 170 -11.95 -9.55 -18.78
N PRO A 171 -13.14 -9.31 -19.37
CA PRO A 171 -14.26 -8.67 -18.69
C PRO A 171 -14.67 -9.37 -17.39
N GLU A 172 -14.82 -10.70 -17.40
CA GLU A 172 -15.16 -11.47 -16.20
C GLU A 172 -14.06 -11.40 -15.13
N LEU A 173 -12.78 -11.47 -15.54
CA LEU A 173 -11.66 -11.27 -14.60
C LEU A 173 -11.70 -9.87 -13.96
N PHE A 174 -11.99 -8.83 -14.74
CA PHE A 174 -12.15 -7.47 -14.23
C PHE A 174 -13.33 -7.36 -13.27
N GLN A 175 -14.48 -7.98 -13.58
CA GLN A 175 -15.64 -8.00 -12.68
C GLN A 175 -15.26 -8.61 -11.33
N ARG A 176 -14.62 -9.79 -11.31
CA ARG A 176 -14.17 -10.43 -10.06
C ARG A 176 -13.17 -9.55 -9.30
N TYR A 177 -12.25 -8.91 -10.01
CA TYR A 177 -11.28 -8.00 -9.41
C TYR A 177 -11.94 -6.78 -8.76
N LEU A 178 -12.87 -6.13 -9.48
CA LEU A 178 -13.63 -4.99 -8.98
C LEU A 178 -14.44 -5.36 -7.74
N THR A 179 -15.20 -6.47 -7.78
CA THR A 179 -15.96 -6.97 -6.64
C THR A 179 -15.06 -7.26 -5.44
N THR A 180 -13.88 -7.85 -5.65
CA THR A 180 -12.94 -8.12 -4.55
C THR A 180 -12.46 -6.82 -3.90
N VAL A 181 -12.17 -5.79 -4.69
CA VAL A 181 -11.76 -4.47 -4.18
C VAL A 181 -12.89 -3.83 -3.37
N GLU A 182 -14.13 -3.89 -3.86
CA GLU A 182 -15.33 -3.38 -3.17
C GLU A 182 -15.53 -4.07 -1.83
N GLN A 183 -15.54 -5.40 -1.82
CA GLN A 183 -15.68 -6.20 -0.60
C GLN A 183 -14.56 -5.93 0.42
N THR A 184 -13.35 -5.64 -0.06
CA THR A 184 -12.23 -5.25 0.81
C THR A 184 -12.47 -3.87 1.44
N ALA A 185 -12.97 -2.91 0.67
CA ALA A 185 -13.32 -1.58 1.18
C ALA A 185 -14.44 -1.65 2.23
N ASP A 186 -15.48 -2.45 1.97
CA ASP A 186 -16.62 -2.64 2.87
C ASP A 186 -16.20 -3.32 4.17
N LEU A 187 -15.37 -4.36 4.10
CA LEU A 187 -14.81 -5.01 5.28
C LEU A 187 -14.08 -4.02 6.21
N ILE A 188 -13.22 -3.15 5.65
CA ILE A 188 -12.48 -2.16 6.45
C ILE A 188 -13.42 -1.09 7.04
N HIS A 189 -14.47 -0.72 6.32
CA HIS A 189 -15.51 0.15 6.84
C HIS A 189 -16.23 -0.48 8.04
N GLU A 190 -16.69 -1.73 7.92
CA GLU A 190 -17.42 -2.46 8.96
C GLU A 190 -16.61 -2.67 10.25
N MET A 191 -15.29 -2.82 10.14
CA MET A 191 -14.40 -2.90 11.31
C MET A 191 -14.49 -1.67 12.23
N GLY A 192 -14.89 -0.50 11.71
CA GLY A 192 -15.09 0.71 12.50
C GLY A 192 -16.49 0.83 13.11
N SER A 193 -17.48 0.16 12.52
CA SER A 193 -18.89 0.22 12.91
C SER A 193 -19.26 -0.76 14.04
N ARG A 194 -18.42 -1.76 14.30
CA ARG A 194 -18.50 -2.59 15.52
C ARG A 194 -17.99 -1.83 16.74
N ARG A 195 -18.72 -0.82 17.18
CA ARG A 195 -18.62 -0.31 18.55
C ARG A 195 -19.41 -1.24 19.46
N VAL A 196 -18.70 -1.94 20.35
CA VAL A 196 -19.27 -2.36 21.65
C VAL A 196 -19.19 -1.15 22.58
#